data_AF-A0A843S3A1-F1
#
_entry.id   AF-A0A843S3A1-F1
#
_cell.length_a   1.000
_cell.length_b   1.000
_cell.length_c   1.000
_cell.angle_alpha   90.00
_cell.angle_beta   90.00
_cell.angle_gamma   90.00
#
_symmetry.space_group_name_H-M   'P 1'
#
loop_
_entity.id
_entity.type
_entity.pdbx_description
1 polymer ?
#
loop_
_entity_poly.entity_id
_entity_poly.type
_entity_poly.pdbx_seq_one_letter_code
_entity_poly.pdbx_strand_id
1 'polypeptide(L)' 'MSYIPFQWRCGLAATGSSRGRGRPPKLMPEQAEALVRLAREHPRLSLDDLTSAFRQQSGVVISALTAWRYLHKAGVRRR' A
#
# COMPACT_ATOMS: atom_id res chain seq x y z
N MET A 1 21.43 -4.52 -9.64
CA MET A 1 20.01 -4.14 -9.64
C MET A 1 19.79 -3.20 -8.47
N SER A 2 19.80 -1.89 -8.72
CA SER A 2 19.65 -0.88 -7.66
C SER A 2 18.18 -0.80 -7.25
N TYR A 3 17.86 -1.27 -6.03
CA TYR A 3 16.53 -1.17 -5.43
C TYR A 3 16.31 0.29 -5.00
N ILE A 4 15.44 1.01 -5.72
CA ILE A 4 15.01 2.34 -5.30
C ILE A 4 13.87 2.12 -4.30
N PRO A 5 14.07 2.34 -2.98
CA PRO A 5 13.01 2.16 -2.00
C PRO A 5 11.87 3.12 -2.34
N PHE A 6 10.67 2.56 -2.48
CA PHE A 6 9.46 3.32 -2.73
C PHE A 6 9.14 4.09 -1.44
N GLN A 7 9.51 5.37 -1.37
CA GLN A 7 9.30 6.19 -0.17
C GLN A 7 7.81 6.39 0.12
N TRP A 8 7.20 5.42 0.80
CA TRP A 8 6.04 5.68 1.64
C TRP A 8 6.56 6.53 2.78
N ARG A 9 6.49 7.85 2.62
CA ARG A 9 6.94 8.83 3.61
C ARG A 9 6.15 8.61 4.91
N CYS A 10 6.69 7.73 5.75
CA CYS A 10 6.22 7.49 7.09
C CYS A 10 6.78 8.61 7.95
N GLY A 11 5.97 9.65 8.11
CA GLY A 11 6.21 10.67 9.11
C GLY A 11 4.99 10.73 10.00
N LEU A 12 5.03 10.04 11.15
CA LEU A 12 4.67 10.60 12.46
C LEU A 12 4.79 9.51 13.56
N ALA A 13 6.01 9.28 14.01
CA ALA A 13 6.26 9.15 15.43
C ALA A 13 7.31 10.20 15.78
N ALA A 14 6.97 11.04 16.77
CA ALA A 14 7.81 12.05 17.43
C ALA A 14 8.16 13.36 16.67
N THR A 15 7.55 14.43 17.21
CA THR A 15 8.05 15.81 17.36
C THR A 15 8.29 16.68 16.11
N GLY A 16 7.41 17.69 15.94
CA GLY A 16 7.77 18.96 15.30
C GLY A 16 7.23 19.18 13.88
N SER A 17 6.15 19.96 13.78
CA SER A 17 5.76 20.83 12.66
C SER A 17 5.81 20.23 11.23
N SER A 18 4.66 19.75 10.75
CA SER A 18 4.30 19.85 9.32
C SER A 18 2.78 19.78 9.15
N ARG A 19 2.23 20.84 8.56
CA ARG A 19 0.81 21.04 8.28
C ARG A 19 0.29 19.93 7.36
N GLY A 20 -0.69 19.18 7.84
CA GLY A 20 -1.43 18.22 7.06
C GLY A 20 -2.22 17.29 7.96
N ARG A 21 -3.46 17.68 8.32
CA ARG A 21 -4.45 16.79 8.94
C ARG A 21 -4.82 15.68 7.95
N GLY A 22 -3.95 14.71 7.77
CA GLY A 22 -4.23 13.49 7.04
C GLY A 22 -4.53 12.40 8.04
N ARG A 23 -5.75 11.85 7.99
CA ARG A 23 -6.15 10.61 8.67
C ARG A 23 -4.97 9.61 8.66
N PRO A 24 -4.62 8.99 9.79
CA PRO A 24 -3.52 8.03 9.83
C PRO A 24 -3.71 6.98 8.72
N PRO A 25 -2.66 6.66 7.95
CA PRO A 25 -2.79 5.73 6.84
C PRO A 25 -3.28 4.39 7.39
N LYS A 26 -4.31 3.84 6.75
CA LYS A 26 -4.95 2.58 7.19
C LYS A 26 -3.99 1.39 7.07
N LEU A 27 -2.93 1.54 6.26
CA LEU A 27 -1.84 0.61 6.09
C LEU A 27 -0.53 1.25 6.53
N MET A 28 0.29 0.49 7.25
CA MET A 28 1.69 0.82 7.49
C MET A 28 2.46 0.87 6.17
N PRO A 29 3.58 1.61 6.08
CA PRO A 29 4.37 1.68 4.85
C PRO A 29 4.82 0.30 4.36
N GLU A 30 5.24 -0.59 5.27
CA GLU A 30 5.65 -1.96 4.95
C GLU A 30 4.49 -2.78 4.36
N GLN A 31 3.28 -2.58 4.88
CA GLN A 31 2.07 -3.22 4.39
C GLN A 31 1.66 -2.69 3.01
N ALA A 32 1.83 -1.39 2.77
CA ALA A 32 1.61 -0.80 1.46
C ALA A 32 2.60 -1.31 0.42
N GLU A 33 3.88 -1.48 0.78
CA GLU A 33 4.89 -2.11 -0.07
C GLU A 33 4.57 -3.57 -0.36
N ALA A 34 4.18 -4.33 0.66
CA ALA A 34 3.76 -5.73 0.49
C ALA A 34 2.57 -5.84 -0.48
N LEU A 35 1.58 -4.95 -0.38
CA LEU A 35 0.46 -4.90 -1.31
C LEU A 35 0.91 -4.58 -2.74
N VAL A 36 1.81 -3.62 -2.92
CA VAL A 36 2.36 -3.25 -4.24
C VAL A 36 3.17 -4.39 -4.83
N ARG A 37 3.97 -5.07 -4.02
CA ARG A 37 4.76 -6.23 -4.44
C ARG A 37 3.86 -7.38 -4.88
N LEU A 38 2.89 -7.75 -4.05
CA LEU A 38 1.90 -8.78 -4.35
C LEU A 38 1.15 -8.44 -5.65
N ALA A 39 0.83 -7.15 -5.83
CA ALA A 39 0.18 -6.68 -7.04
C ALA A 39 1.04 -6.75 -8.31
N ARG A 40 2.36 -6.64 -8.19
CA ARG A 40 3.32 -6.79 -9.30
C ARG A 40 3.63 -8.26 -9.59
N GLU A 41 3.72 -9.10 -8.57
CA GLU A 41 3.91 -10.56 -8.70
C GLU A 41 2.67 -11.22 -9.33
N HIS A 42 1.48 -10.70 -9.03
CA HIS A 42 0.21 -11.22 -9.54
C HIS A 42 -0.59 -10.14 -10.30
N PRO A 43 -0.18 -9.75 -11.52
CA PRO A 43 -0.87 -8.71 -12.29
C PRO A 43 -2.23 -9.14 -12.84
N ARG A 44 -2.51 -10.45 -12.88
CA ARG A 44 -3.76 -11.02 -13.39
C ARG A 44 -4.86 -11.15 -12.33
N LEU A 45 -4.53 -10.99 -11.04
CA LEU A 45 -5.52 -11.10 -9.98
C LEU A 45 -6.38 -9.85 -9.90
N SER A 46 -7.67 -10.07 -9.66
CA SER A 46 -8.64 -9.00 -9.42
C SER A 46 -8.28 -8.24 -8.13
N LEU A 47 -8.79 -7.03 -7.97
CA LEU A 47 -8.61 -6.27 -6.73
C LEU A 47 -9.13 -7.03 -5.51
N ASP A 48 -10.25 -7.74 -5.65
CA ASP A 48 -10.83 -8.55 -4.57
C ASP A 48 -9.93 -9.72 -4.16
N ASP A 49 -9.44 -10.49 -5.15
CA ASP A 49 -8.49 -11.58 -4.96
C ASP A 49 -7.21 -11.11 -4.25
N LEU A 50 -6.73 -9.92 -4.61
CA LEU A 50 -5.53 -9.36 -3.99
C LEU A 50 -5.77 -8.87 -2.58
N THR A 51 -6.95 -8.35 -2.28
CA THR A 51 -7.29 -8.03 -0.88
C THR A 51 -7.40 -9.30 -0.05
N SER A 52 -7.90 -10.39 -0.62
CA SER A 52 -7.95 -11.70 0.03
C SER A 52 -6.54 -12.28 0.23
N ALA A 53 -5.68 -12.25 -0.78
CA ALA A 53 -4.29 -12.69 -0.68
C ALA A 53 -3.48 -11.84 0.30
N PHE A 54 -3.65 -10.51 0.25
CA PHE A 54 -3.02 -9.58 1.18
C PHE A 54 -3.47 -9.81 2.62
N ARG A 55 -4.77 -10.09 2.83
CA ARG A 55 -5.31 -10.46 4.14
C ARG A 55 -4.68 -11.75 4.66
N GLN A 56 -4.51 -12.77 3.82
CA GLN A 56 -3.87 -14.03 4.23
C GLN A 56 -2.40 -13.83 4.63
N GLN A 57 -1.68 -12.94 3.93
CA GLN A 57 -0.26 -12.72 4.18
C GLN A 57 0.02 -11.74 5.34
N SER A 58 -0.77 -10.68 5.48
CA SER A 58 -0.53 -9.61 6.46
C SER A 58 -1.51 -9.60 7.63
N GLY A 59 -2.58 -10.41 7.58
CA GLY A 59 -3.68 -10.39 8.56
C GLY A 59 -4.58 -9.15 8.50
N VAL A 60 -4.27 -8.18 7.63
CA VAL A 60 -4.99 -6.91 7.55
C VAL A 60 -6.10 -6.96 6.51
N VAL A 61 -7.29 -6.53 6.93
CA VAL A 61 -8.45 -6.41 6.05
C VAL A 61 -8.50 -5.00 5.45
N ILE A 62 -8.41 -4.92 4.13
CA ILE A 62 -8.61 -3.69 3.36
C ILE A 62 -9.68 -3.88 2.29
N SER A 63 -10.38 -2.79 1.95
CA SER A 63 -11.32 -2.81 0.83
C SER A 63 -10.59 -2.74 -0.51
N ALA A 64 -11.19 -3.29 -1.55
CA ALA A 64 -10.69 -3.21 -2.93
C ALA A 64 -10.40 -1.75 -3.36
N LEU A 65 -11.25 -0.80 -2.96
CA LEU A 65 -11.04 0.62 -3.20
C LEU A 65 -9.79 1.16 -2.50
N THR A 66 -9.54 0.72 -1.25
CA THR A 66 -8.32 1.09 -0.53
C THR A 66 -7.11 0.53 -1.25
N ALA A 67 -7.14 -0.75 -1.62
CA ALA A 67 -6.05 -1.38 -2.37
C ALA A 67 -5.77 -0.63 -3.67
N TRP A 68 -6.82 -0.32 -4.46
CA TRP A 68 -6.71 0.45 -5.69
C TRP A 68 -6.06 1.83 -5.46
N ARG A 69 -6.45 2.58 -4.43
CA ARG A 69 -5.84 3.90 -4.12
C ARG A 69 -4.34 3.78 -3.84
N TYR A 70 -3.94 2.77 -3.08
CA TYR A 70 -2.52 2.54 -2.75
C TYR A 70 -1.73 2.12 -3.99
N LEU A 71 -2.29 1.24 -4.83
CA LEU A 71 -1.68 0.80 -6.08
C LEU A 71 -1.56 1.91 -7.12
N HIS A 72 -2.61 2.72 -7.27
CA HIS A 72 -2.62 3.88 -8.15
C HIS A 72 -1.58 4.91 -7.70
N LYS A 73 -1.48 5.18 -6.39
CA LYS A 73 -0.44 6.05 -5.82
C LYS A 73 0.98 5.49 -6.06
N ALA A 74 1.12 4.17 -6.08
CA ALA A 74 2.37 3.49 -6.40
C ALA A 74 2.67 3.39 -7.92
N GLY A 75 1.84 3.98 -8.77
CA GLY A 75 2.00 3.94 -10.23
C GLY A 75 1.66 2.59 -10.87
N VAL A 76 1.07 1.65 -10.11
CA VAL A 76 0.62 0.37 -10.64
C VAL A 76 -0.74 0.57 -11.30
N ARG A 77 -0.74 0.93 -12.59
CA ARG A 77 -1.95 1.05 -13.40
C ARG A 77 -2.41 -0.34 -13.81
N ARG A 78 -3.58 -0.74 -13.32
CA ARG A 78 -4.28 -1.95 -13.74
C ARG A 78 -5.46 -1.57 -14.61
N ARG A 79 -5.66 -2.37 -15.66
CA ARG A 79 -6.65 -2.15 -16.71
C ARG A 79 -7.86 -3.03 -16.46
#